data_AF-U2YXH9-F1
#
_entry.id   AF-U2YXH9-F1
#
_cell.length_a   1.000
_cell.length_b   1.000
_cell.length_c   1.000
_cell.angle_alpha   90.00
_cell.angle_beta   90.00
_cell.angle_gamma   90.00
#
_symmetry.space_group_name_H-M   'P 1'
#
loop_
_entity.id
_entity.type
_entity.pdbx_description
1 polymer ?
#
loop_
_entity_poly.entity_id
_entity_poly.type
_entity_poly.pdbx_seq_one_letter_code
_entity_poly.pdbx_strand_id
1 'polypeptide(L)'
;MHGANRLASTSLLEGLVWGRRAGRDAAARERVEGEPEVPNRSDRDPALPDGFVDGKFERLHRVLGERVGLTRAPEGLDRACAALRRLKGETDAYARTRPARDVAELRNAATVGLLLARAAREAEPAGCHALEGVPCR
;
A
#
# COMPACT_ATOMS: atom_id res chain seq x y z
N MET A 1 15.98 -9.60 -4.60
CA MET A 1 17.24 -9.12 -5.22
C MET A 1 17.90 -8.05 -4.33
N HIS A 2 17.21 -6.97 -3.99
CA HIS A 2 17.82 -5.86 -3.24
C HIS A 2 18.01 -6.05 -1.73
N GLY A 3 17.36 -7.03 -1.10
CA GLY A 3 17.34 -7.09 0.36
C GLY A 3 16.73 -5.81 0.96
N ALA A 4 17.34 -5.26 2.00
CA ALA A 4 16.85 -4.07 2.71
C ALA A 4 17.27 -2.72 2.09
N ASN A 5 18.09 -2.74 1.02
CA ASN A 5 18.58 -1.54 0.33
C ASN A 5 18.65 -1.76 -1.18
N ARG A 6 17.88 -0.97 -1.94
CA ARG A 6 17.98 -0.96 -3.40
C ARG A 6 19.21 -0.19 -3.86
N LEU A 7 20.08 -0.87 -4.62
CA LEU A 7 21.18 -0.22 -5.34
C LEU A 7 20.62 0.68 -6.46
N ALA A 8 21.28 1.81 -6.68
CA ALA A 8 20.91 2.72 -7.75
C ALA A 8 21.02 2.04 -9.13
N SER A 9 20.19 2.48 -10.06
CA SER A 9 20.25 2.12 -11.50
C SER A 9 19.93 0.67 -11.89
N THR A 10 19.53 -0.21 -10.97
CA THR A 10 19.12 -1.59 -11.33
C THR A 10 17.64 -1.72 -11.72
N SER A 11 16.84 -0.69 -11.45
CA SER A 11 15.37 -0.80 -11.48
C SER A 11 14.77 -1.14 -12.84
N LEU A 12 15.29 -0.51 -13.89
CA LEU A 12 14.80 -0.72 -15.25
C LEU A 12 15.19 -2.10 -15.76
N LEU A 13 16.43 -2.52 -15.50
CA LEU A 13 16.93 -3.83 -15.90
C LEU A 13 16.14 -4.95 -15.21
N GLU A 14 15.83 -4.78 -13.93
CA GLU A 14 14.98 -5.74 -13.22
C GLU A 14 13.56 -5.81 -13.77
N GLY A 15 12.95 -4.66 -14.07
CA GLY A 15 11.65 -4.61 -14.72
C GLY A 15 11.65 -5.41 -16.03
N LEU A 16 12.69 -5.24 -16.85
CA LEU A 16 12.86 -6.00 -18.08
C LEU A 16 13.03 -7.50 -17.84
N VAL A 17 13.94 -7.89 -16.94
CA VAL A 17 14.28 -9.29 -16.67
C VAL A 17 13.09 -10.03 -16.06
N TRP A 18 12.48 -9.48 -15.03
CA TRP A 18 11.35 -10.11 -14.34
C TRP A 18 10.08 -10.04 -15.17
N GLY A 19 9.82 -8.93 -15.87
CA GLY A 19 8.69 -8.81 -16.79
C GLY A 19 8.75 -9.85 -17.90
N ARG A 20 9.93 -10.05 -18.52
CA ARG A 20 10.12 -11.08 -19.55
C ARG A 20 9.94 -12.50 -19.00
N ARG A 21 10.46 -12.78 -17.80
CA ARG A 21 10.32 -14.11 -17.16
C ARG A 21 8.87 -14.41 -16.79
N ALA A 22 8.21 -13.47 -16.11
CA ALA A 22 6.80 -13.58 -15.73
C ALA A 22 5.90 -13.71 -16.96
N GLY A 23 6.15 -12.93 -18.02
CA GLY A 23 5.39 -13.03 -19.27
C GLY A 23 5.55 -14.37 -19.97
N ARG A 24 6.76 -14.94 -20.00
CA ARG A 24 7.00 -16.30 -20.55
C ARG A 24 6.30 -17.37 -19.73
N ASP A 25 6.40 -17.30 -18.41
CA ASP A 25 5.72 -18.24 -17.51
C ASP A 25 4.20 -18.16 -17.66
N ALA A 26 3.62 -16.95 -17.67
CA ALA A 26 2.20 -16.73 -17.88
C ALA A 26 1.71 -17.26 -19.25
N ALA A 27 2.52 -17.10 -20.30
CA ALA A 27 2.18 -17.60 -21.64
C ALA A 27 2.29 -19.13 -21.78
N ALA A 28 3.10 -19.78 -20.94
CA ALA A 28 3.25 -21.23 -20.91
C ALA A 28 2.15 -21.93 -20.09
N ARG A 29 1.40 -21.18 -19.27
CA ARG A 29 0.26 -21.70 -18.52
C ARG A 29 -0.96 -21.81 -19.42
N GLU A 30 -1.77 -22.84 -19.18
CA GLU A 30 -3.07 -22.96 -19.84
C GLU A 30 -3.92 -21.73 -19.56
N ARG A 31 -4.61 -21.25 -20.58
CA ARG A 31 -5.60 -20.18 -20.39
C ARG A 31 -6.70 -20.72 -19.49
N VAL A 32 -6.98 -20.00 -18.42
CA VAL A 32 -8.22 -20.19 -17.68
C VAL A 32 -9.35 -19.80 -18.62
N GLU A 33 -10.18 -20.76 -18.99
CA GLU A 33 -11.39 -20.50 -19.76
C GLU A 33 -12.46 -19.86 -18.86
N GLY A 34 -13.27 -18.99 -19.45
CA GLY A 34 -14.32 -18.24 -18.77
C GLY A 34 -13.96 -16.78 -18.52
N GLU A 35 -14.96 -15.92 -18.62
CA GLU A 35 -14.82 -14.53 -18.18
C GLU A 35 -14.83 -14.49 -16.65
N PRO A 36 -13.94 -13.72 -16.01
CA PRO A 36 -14.01 -13.53 -14.57
C PRO A 36 -15.35 -12.88 -14.23
N GLU A 37 -16.09 -13.48 -13.29
CA GLU A 37 -17.32 -12.89 -12.79
C GLU A 37 -16.99 -11.57 -12.09
N VAL A 38 -17.30 -10.46 -12.75
CA VAL A 38 -17.17 -9.13 -12.15
C VAL A 38 -18.47 -8.83 -11.41
N PRO A 39 -18.44 -8.65 -10.08
CA PRO A 39 -19.65 -8.35 -9.34
C PRO A 39 -20.26 -7.06 -9.86
N ASN A 40 -21.54 -7.11 -10.25
CA ASN A 40 -22.28 -5.89 -10.57
C ASN A 40 -22.54 -5.10 -9.29
N ARG A 41 -21.63 -4.19 -8.97
CA ARG A 41 -21.79 -3.26 -7.87
C ARG A 41 -22.55 -2.06 -8.41
N SER A 42 -23.84 -1.96 -8.08
CA SER A 42 -24.59 -0.73 -8.31
C SER A 42 -24.11 0.33 -7.31
N ASP A 43 -23.68 1.50 -7.78
CA ASP A 43 -23.53 2.66 -6.90
C ASP A 43 -24.90 3.11 -6.44
N ARG A 44 -25.18 2.97 -5.13
CA ARG A 44 -26.47 3.34 -4.52
C ARG A 44 -26.33 4.50 -3.56
N ASP A 45 -25.12 5.01 -3.39
CA ASP A 45 -24.85 5.99 -2.37
C ASP A 45 -24.95 7.42 -2.92
N PRO A 46 -25.32 8.40 -2.08
CA PRO A 46 -25.20 9.80 -2.44
C PRO A 46 -23.75 10.15 -2.83
N ALA A 47 -23.63 11.14 -3.71
CA ALA A 47 -22.35 11.72 -4.08
C ALA A 47 -21.56 12.13 -2.82
N LEU A 48 -20.26 11.87 -2.84
CA LEU A 48 -19.37 12.33 -1.80
C LEU A 48 -19.17 13.85 -1.92
N PRO A 49 -18.89 14.56 -0.80
CA PRO A 49 -18.50 15.96 -0.86
C PRO A 49 -17.26 16.17 -1.74
N ASP A 50 -17.14 17.36 -2.31
CA ASP A 50 -15.97 17.74 -3.09
C ASP A 50 -14.68 17.60 -2.27
N GLY A 51 -13.62 17.06 -2.89
CA GLY A 51 -12.32 16.83 -2.25
C GLY A 51 -12.32 15.76 -1.15
N PHE A 52 -13.40 14.98 -1.00
CA PHE A 52 -13.49 13.96 0.06
C PHE A 52 -12.34 12.94 -0.02
N VAL A 53 -12.07 12.40 -1.21
CA VAL A 53 -11.00 11.40 -1.41
C VAL A 53 -9.62 12.04 -1.23
N ASP A 54 -9.42 13.23 -1.77
CA ASP A 54 -8.16 13.97 -1.67
C ASP A 54 -7.79 14.25 -0.21
N GLY A 55 -8.73 14.74 0.61
CA GLY A 55 -8.48 14.98 2.04
C GLY A 55 -8.13 13.70 2.82
N LYS A 56 -8.59 12.53 2.37
CA LYS A 56 -8.19 11.24 2.96
C LYS A 56 -6.79 10.82 2.51
N PHE A 57 -6.42 11.09 1.25
CA PHE A 57 -5.04 10.91 0.78
C PHE A 57 -4.08 11.84 1.51
N GLU A 58 -4.43 13.10 1.72
CA GLU A 58 -3.62 14.03 2.53
C GLU A 58 -3.41 13.49 3.94
N ARG A 59 -4.47 12.97 4.58
CA ARG A 59 -4.35 12.31 5.90
C ARG A 59 -3.44 11.09 5.85
N LEU A 60 -3.54 10.25 4.82
CA LEU A 60 -2.65 9.09 4.62
C LEU A 60 -1.19 9.54 4.51
N HIS A 61 -0.92 10.48 3.60
CA HIS A 61 0.41 10.99 3.28
C HIS A 61 1.04 11.63 4.52
N ARG A 62 0.28 12.42 5.27
CA ARG A 62 0.72 13.02 6.51
C ARG A 62 1.10 11.97 7.56
N VAL A 63 0.29 10.93 7.75
CA VAL A 63 0.61 9.87 8.73
C VAL A 63 1.87 9.11 8.32
N LEU A 64 2.00 8.76 7.04
CA LEU A 64 3.17 8.05 6.52
C LEU A 64 4.44 8.92 6.58
N GLY A 65 4.35 10.19 6.17
CA GLY A 65 5.48 11.13 6.18
C GLY A 65 5.97 11.44 7.59
N GLU A 66 5.05 11.68 8.53
CA GLU A 66 5.42 12.04 9.92
C GLU A 66 5.94 10.86 10.74
N ARG A 67 5.52 9.61 10.45
CA ARG A 67 5.74 8.46 11.37
C ARG A 67 6.35 7.22 10.73
N VAL A 68 6.33 7.11 9.40
CA VAL A 68 6.84 5.95 8.64
C VAL A 68 7.95 6.38 7.66
N GLY A 69 8.53 7.56 7.89
CA GLY A 69 9.61 8.16 7.11
C GLY A 69 10.98 7.51 7.33
N LEU A 70 12.06 8.26 7.11
CA LEU A 70 13.45 7.77 7.17
C LEU A 70 13.81 7.25 8.57
N THR A 71 13.61 8.10 9.57
CA THR A 71 13.81 7.77 10.99
C THR A 71 12.46 7.50 11.63
N ARG A 72 12.37 6.40 12.39
CA ARG A 72 11.11 5.92 12.95
C ARG A 72 11.26 5.66 14.45
N ALA A 73 10.32 6.18 15.24
CA ALA A 73 10.21 5.85 16.66
C ALA A 73 9.16 4.72 16.85
N PRO A 74 9.40 3.74 17.74
CA PRO A 74 8.42 2.66 18.01
C PRO A 74 7.03 3.19 18.38
N GLU A 75 6.95 4.21 19.24
CA GLU A 75 5.68 4.82 19.65
C GLU A 75 5.03 5.59 18.49
N GLY A 76 5.86 6.16 17.61
CA GLY A 76 5.41 6.77 16.36
C GLY A 76 4.73 5.76 15.43
N LEU A 77 5.32 4.57 15.30
CA LEU A 77 4.79 3.47 14.50
C LEU A 77 3.49 2.89 15.09
N ASP A 78 3.39 2.79 16.41
CA ASP A 78 2.15 2.35 17.08
C ASP A 78 1.01 3.35 16.82
N ARG A 79 1.29 4.66 16.91
CA ARG A 79 0.34 5.72 16.56
C ARG A 79 -0.04 5.67 15.07
N ALA A 80 0.92 5.42 14.18
CA ALA A 80 0.66 5.28 12.75
C ALA A 80 -0.25 4.09 12.46
N CYS A 81 0.01 2.93 13.08
CA CYS A 81 -0.81 1.73 12.95
C CYS A 81 -2.25 1.97 13.39
N ALA A 82 -2.47 2.66 14.51
CA ALA A 82 -3.81 3.01 14.97
C ALA A 82 -4.54 3.94 13.98
N ALA A 83 -3.86 5.00 13.52
CA ALA A 83 -4.43 5.97 12.58
C ALA A 83 -4.77 5.33 11.22
N LEU A 84 -3.88 4.51 10.68
CA LEU A 84 -4.05 3.82 9.39
C LEU A 84 -5.09 2.70 9.48
N ARG A 85 -5.19 1.99 10.62
CA ARG A 85 -6.27 1.01 10.85
C ARG A 85 -7.64 1.68 10.83
N ARG A 86 -7.78 2.85 11.47
CA ARG A 86 -9.01 3.65 11.42
C ARG A 86 -9.32 4.09 9.99
N LEU A 87 -8.33 4.66 9.28
CA LEU A 87 -8.51 5.10 7.90
C LEU A 87 -8.91 3.94 6.98
N LYS A 88 -8.27 2.77 7.10
CA LYS A 88 -8.64 1.56 6.36
C LYS A 88 -10.11 1.20 6.60
N GLY A 89 -10.56 1.18 7.87
CA GLY A 89 -11.95 0.88 8.21
C GLY A 89 -12.95 1.86 7.59
N GLU A 90 -12.62 3.16 7.59
CA GLU A 90 -13.40 4.19 6.88
C GLU A 90 -13.48 3.86 5.38
N THR A 91 -12.33 3.63 4.72
CA THR A 91 -12.26 3.35 3.27
C THR A 91 -12.94 2.04 2.87
N ASP A 92 -12.86 1.00 3.69
CA ASP A 92 -13.56 -0.26 3.46
C ASP A 92 -15.08 -0.07 3.51
N ALA A 93 -15.58 0.84 4.36
CA ALA A 93 -17.00 1.14 4.41
C ALA A 93 -17.50 1.77 3.11
N TYR A 94 -16.78 2.75 2.58
CA TYR A 94 -17.12 3.39 1.30
C TYR A 94 -17.02 2.43 0.12
N ALA A 95 -15.95 1.63 0.05
CA ALA A 95 -15.71 0.72 -1.06
C ALA A 95 -16.69 -0.46 -1.15
N ARG A 96 -17.47 -0.74 -0.08
CA ARG A 96 -18.51 -1.79 -0.10
C ARG A 96 -19.70 -1.42 -0.99
N THR A 97 -20.03 -0.13 -1.07
CA THR A 97 -21.26 0.37 -1.70
C THR A 97 -21.00 1.31 -2.86
N ARG A 98 -19.78 1.85 -3.00
CA ARG A 98 -19.36 2.74 -4.08
C ARG A 98 -18.30 2.09 -4.99
N PRO A 99 -18.64 1.66 -6.21
CA PRO A 99 -17.70 1.11 -7.19
C PRO A 99 -16.92 2.22 -7.92
N ALA A 100 -16.29 3.13 -7.18
CA ALA A 100 -15.51 4.22 -7.75
C ALA A 100 -14.01 3.93 -7.70
N ARG A 101 -13.29 4.29 -8.77
CA ARG A 101 -11.84 4.00 -8.94
C ARG A 101 -11.00 4.65 -7.84
N ASP A 102 -11.26 5.92 -7.56
CA ASP A 102 -10.58 6.74 -6.55
C ASP A 102 -10.79 6.20 -5.12
N VAL A 103 -11.99 5.74 -4.79
CA VAL A 103 -12.31 5.06 -3.52
C VAL A 103 -11.54 3.73 -3.40
N ALA A 104 -11.46 2.96 -4.49
CA ALA A 104 -10.70 1.71 -4.51
C ALA A 104 -9.19 1.97 -4.35
N GLU A 105 -8.63 2.98 -5.02
CA GLU A 105 -7.24 3.39 -4.87
C GLU A 105 -6.93 3.83 -3.44
N LEU A 106 -7.79 4.67 -2.84
CA LEU A 106 -7.64 5.11 -1.47
C LEU A 106 -7.67 3.94 -0.47
N ARG A 107 -8.59 2.99 -0.65
CA ARG A 107 -8.67 1.76 0.17
C ARG A 107 -7.39 0.93 0.06
N ASN A 108 -6.87 0.76 -1.15
CA ASN A 108 -5.64 0.01 -1.38
C ASN A 108 -4.46 0.73 -0.73
N ALA A 109 -4.35 2.05 -0.90
CA ALA A 109 -3.31 2.87 -0.28
C ALA A 109 -3.36 2.80 1.26
N ALA A 110 -4.56 2.88 1.87
CA ALA A 110 -4.74 2.73 3.32
C ALA A 110 -4.33 1.33 3.82
N THR A 111 -4.63 0.29 3.03
CA THR A 111 -4.24 -1.10 3.34
C THR A 111 -2.72 -1.26 3.29
N VAL A 112 -2.08 -0.81 2.19
CA VAL A 112 -0.62 -0.88 2.03
C VAL A 112 0.09 -0.04 3.09
N GLY A 113 -0.39 1.16 3.37
CA GLY A 113 0.15 2.02 4.42
C GLY A 113 0.13 1.34 5.80
N LEU A 114 -0.98 0.69 6.14
CA LEU A 114 -1.09 -0.07 7.39
C LEU A 114 -0.11 -1.26 7.43
N LEU A 115 0.06 -1.97 6.32
CA LEU A 115 1.03 -3.07 6.23
C LEU A 115 2.46 -2.56 6.40
N LEU A 116 2.81 -1.44 5.77
CA LEU A 116 4.13 -0.81 5.94
C LEU A 116 4.39 -0.43 7.40
N ALA A 117 3.43 0.22 8.06
CA ALA A 117 3.59 0.64 9.46
C ALA A 117 3.74 -0.57 10.41
N ARG A 118 2.99 -1.65 10.20
CA ARG A 118 3.11 -2.88 10.99
C ARG A 118 4.44 -3.59 10.74
N ALA A 119 4.82 -3.76 9.47
CA ALA A 119 6.09 -4.38 9.11
C ALA A 119 7.27 -3.61 9.72
N ALA A 120 7.26 -2.28 9.64
CA ALA A 120 8.29 -1.44 10.27
C ALA A 120 8.27 -1.51 11.80
N ARG A 121 7.15 -1.89 12.42
CA ARG A 121 7.05 -2.02 13.88
C ARG A 121 7.57 -3.37 14.39
N GLU A 122 7.40 -4.41 13.58
CA GLU A 122 7.70 -5.81 13.93
C GLU A 122 9.10 -6.25 13.48
N ALA A 123 9.63 -5.66 12.40
CA ALA A 123 10.92 -6.04 11.83
C ALA A 123 12.12 -5.50 12.63
N GLU A 124 13.23 -6.24 12.60
CA GLU A 124 14.53 -5.72 13.06
C GLU A 124 15.05 -4.65 12.09
N PRO A 125 15.70 -3.57 12.58
CA PRO A 125 16.35 -2.57 11.73
C PRO A 125 17.38 -3.16 10.79
N ALA A 126 17.21 -2.90 9.49
CA ALA A 126 18.12 -3.33 8.43
C ALA A 126 18.00 -2.40 7.23
N GLY A 127 19.14 -2.05 6.61
CA GLY A 127 19.18 -1.19 5.43
C GLY A 127 18.42 0.14 5.59
N CYS A 128 17.41 0.40 4.75
CA CYS A 128 16.58 1.61 4.79
C CYS A 128 15.55 1.61 5.94
N HIS A 129 15.46 0.52 6.70
CA HIS A 129 14.65 0.45 7.90
C HIS A 129 15.49 0.82 9.13
N ALA A 130 15.42 2.08 9.55
CA ALA A 130 16.06 2.60 10.76
C ALA A 130 15.02 2.88 11.86
N LEU A 131 15.37 2.51 13.10
CA LEU A 131 14.63 2.85 14.32
C LEU A 131 15.48 3.76 15.21
N GLU A 132 14.85 4.75 15.84
CA GLU A 132 15.54 5.67 16.77
C GLU A 132 16.17 4.91 17.94
N GLY A 133 17.44 5.21 18.22
CA GLY A 133 18.18 4.59 19.32
C GLY A 133 18.56 3.12 19.10
N VAL A 134 18.26 2.54 17.94
CA VAL A 134 18.62 1.16 17.61
C VAL A 134 19.62 1.14 16.44
N PRO A 135 20.83 0.59 16.62
CA PRO A 135 21.79 0.48 15.54
C PRO A 135 21.25 -0.44 14.43
N CYS A 136 21.40 0.00 13.18
CA CYS A 136 21.00 -0.77 12.01
C CYS A 136 22.06 -1.82 11.66
N ARG A 137 21.64 -3.02 11.27
CA ARG A 137 22.52 -4.09 10.76
C ARG A 137 22.82 -3.91 9.27
#